data_AF-H6Q7K9-F1
#
_entry.id   AF-H6Q7K9-F1
#
_cell.length_a   1.000
_cell.length_b   1.000
_cell.length_c   1.000
_cell.angle_alpha   90.00
_cell.angle_beta   90.00
_cell.angle_gamma   90.00
#
_symmetry.space_group_name_H-M   'P 1'
#
loop_
_entity.id
_entity.type
_entity.pdbx_description
1 polymer ?
#
loop_
_entity_poly.entity_id
_entity_poly.type
_entity_poly.pdbx_seq_one_letter_code
_entity_poly.pdbx_strand_id
1 'polypeptide(L)'
;MTDDLLQIVAITVFSTLVLTLFLLIFPYVSTPAVCQATRLVLENPGSEIIVYGRFRISNDTYFVYFSCGLQIPIQKIQVIYKTEGKLVIGTTADGFLYVK
;
A
#
# COMPACT_ATOMS: atom_id res chain seq x y z
N MET A 1 18.94 37.04 -24.88
CA MET A 1 19.37 36.95 -23.47
C MET A 1 18.19 36.75 -22.52
N THR A 2 17.03 37.39 -22.76
CA THR A 2 15.78 37.12 -22.03
C THR A 2 15.19 35.74 -22.31
N ASP A 3 15.32 35.22 -23.53
CA ASP A 3 14.77 33.91 -23.93
C ASP A 3 15.43 32.72 -23.23
N ASP A 4 16.76 32.76 -23.02
CA ASP A 4 17.48 31.71 -22.29
C ASP A 4 17.05 31.64 -20.83
N LEU A 5 16.83 32.80 -20.21
CA LEU A 5 16.39 32.92 -18.83
C LEU A 5 14.95 32.41 -18.68
N LEU A 6 14.09 32.69 -19.67
CA LEU A 6 12.73 32.16 -19.72
C LEU A 6 12.71 30.63 -19.88
N GLN A 7 13.59 30.06 -20.71
CA GLN A 7 13.71 28.60 -20.86
C GLN A 7 14.19 27.92 -19.58
N ILE A 8 15.22 28.47 -18.91
CA ILE A 8 15.75 27.91 -17.66
C ILE A 8 14.68 27.93 -16.56
N VAL A 9 13.94 29.03 -16.43
CA VAL A 9 12.84 29.12 -15.45
C VAL A 9 11.71 28.13 -15.79
N ALA A 10 11.33 27.99 -17.06
CA ALA A 10 10.30 27.04 -17.45
C ALA A 10 10.66 25.59 -17.11
N ILE A 11 11.90 25.17 -17.41
CA ILE A 11 12.35 23.79 -17.17
C ILE A 11 12.47 23.50 -15.67
N THR A 12 13.00 24.45 -14.89
CA THR A 12 13.12 24.28 -13.43
C THR A 12 11.76 24.20 -12.76
N VAL A 13 10.80 25.05 -13.13
CA VAL A 13 9.42 24.98 -12.64
C VAL A 13 8.77 23.65 -13.04
N PHE A 14 8.92 23.21 -14.28
CA PHE A 14 8.33 21.93 -14.71
C PHE A 14 8.94 20.74 -13.95
N SER A 15 10.27 20.74 -13.75
CA SER A 15 10.95 19.67 -13.01
C SER A 15 10.52 19.59 -11.54
N THR A 16 10.36 20.73 -10.88
CA THR A 16 9.92 20.79 -9.48
C THR A 16 8.46 20.40 -9.34
N LEU A 17 7.62 20.76 -10.30
CA LEU A 17 6.20 20.40 -10.34
C LEU A 17 6.03 18.88 -10.58
N VAL A 18 6.81 18.30 -11.47
CA VAL A 18 6.83 16.84 -11.67
C VAL A 18 7.33 16.12 -10.41
N LEU A 19 8.41 16.60 -9.79
CA LEU A 19 8.95 15.98 -8.57
C LEU A 19 7.95 16.04 -7.41
N THR A 20 7.29 17.17 -7.20
CA THR A 20 6.27 17.34 -6.15
C THR A 20 5.05 16.46 -6.41
N LEU A 21 4.57 16.35 -7.65
CA LEU A 21 3.53 15.38 -8.02
C LEU A 21 3.95 13.95 -7.71
N PHE A 22 5.18 13.55 -8.05
CA PHE A 22 5.69 12.22 -7.74
C PHE A 22 5.75 11.97 -6.23
N LEU A 23 6.28 12.92 -5.46
CA LEU A 23 6.40 12.79 -4.01
C LEU A 23 5.05 12.83 -3.29
N LEU A 24 4.03 13.46 -3.86
CA LEU A 24 2.68 13.52 -3.28
C LEU A 24 1.81 12.32 -3.67
N ILE A 25 1.93 11.80 -4.89
CA ILE A 25 1.06 10.71 -5.38
C ILE A 25 1.60 9.33 -4.99
N PHE A 26 2.91 9.10 -5.13
CA PHE A 26 3.50 7.79 -4.87
C PHE A 26 3.60 7.33 -3.40
N PRO A 27 3.53 8.16 -2.34
CA PRO A 27 3.44 7.64 -0.97
C PRO A 27 2.13 6.88 -0.71
N TYR A 28 1.11 7.04 -1.56
CA TYR A 28 -0.14 6.27 -1.50
C TYR A 28 -0.06 4.91 -2.22
N VAL A 29 1.03 4.64 -2.93
CA VAL A 29 1.16 3.42 -3.71
C VAL A 29 1.55 2.28 -2.78
N SER A 30 0.56 1.45 -2.47
CA SER A 30 0.74 0.12 -1.89
C SER A 30 1.56 -0.73 -2.84
N THR A 31 2.44 -1.56 -2.32
CA THR A 31 3.07 -2.60 -3.12
C THR A 31 2.02 -3.64 -3.54
N PRO A 32 1.82 -3.91 -4.84
CA PRO A 32 0.76 -4.80 -5.32
C PRO A 32 0.92 -6.24 -4.80
N ALA A 33 2.17 -6.67 -4.55
CA ALA A 33 2.50 -7.97 -4.00
C ALA A 33 1.83 -8.25 -2.64
N VAL A 34 1.73 -7.25 -1.77
CA VAL A 34 1.07 -7.38 -0.47
C VAL A 34 -0.40 -7.74 -0.65
N CYS A 35 -1.10 -7.07 -1.57
CA CYS A 35 -2.52 -7.29 -1.75
C CYS A 35 -2.86 -8.57 -2.48
N GLN A 36 -2.00 -8.97 -3.43
CA GLN A 36 -2.11 -10.28 -4.05
C GLN A 36 -1.86 -11.39 -3.02
N ALA A 37 -0.87 -11.23 -2.15
CA ALA A 37 -0.61 -12.17 -1.06
C ALA A 37 -1.80 -12.23 -0.07
N THR A 38 -2.31 -11.10 0.40
CA THR A 38 -3.49 -11.06 1.28
C THR A 38 -4.69 -11.76 0.65
N ARG A 39 -4.94 -11.56 -0.65
CA ARG A 39 -6.04 -12.21 -1.35
C ARG A 39 -5.84 -13.73 -1.43
N LEU A 40 -4.66 -14.19 -1.82
CA LEU A 40 -4.31 -15.62 -1.88
C LEU A 40 -4.48 -16.31 -0.53
N VAL A 41 -4.07 -15.63 0.53
CA VAL A 41 -4.12 -16.13 1.90
C VAL A 41 -5.54 -16.18 2.45
N LEU A 42 -6.41 -15.24 2.04
CA LEU A 42 -7.84 -15.26 2.37
C LEU A 42 -8.60 -16.36 1.61
N GLU A 43 -8.17 -16.68 0.38
CA GLU A 43 -8.72 -17.78 -0.42
C GLU A 43 -8.29 -19.17 0.10
N ASN A 44 -7.14 -19.25 0.79
CA ASN A 44 -6.60 -20.49 1.35
C ASN A 44 -6.37 -20.36 2.87
N PRO A 45 -7.38 -20.67 3.71
CA PRO A 45 -7.26 -20.53 5.16
C PRO A 45 -6.13 -21.42 5.71
N GLY A 46 -5.34 -20.89 6.66
CA GLY A 46 -4.19 -21.56 7.24
C GLY A 46 -2.89 -21.42 6.45
N SER A 47 -2.88 -20.63 5.37
CA SER A 47 -1.67 -20.34 4.60
C SER A 47 -0.97 -19.06 5.10
N GLU A 48 0.34 -18.98 4.83
CA GLU A 48 1.17 -17.83 5.16
C GLU A 48 2.07 -17.50 3.97
N ILE A 49 2.14 -16.22 3.60
CA ILE A 49 2.97 -15.70 2.52
C ILE A 49 3.82 -14.56 3.06
N ILE A 50 5.12 -14.65 2.80
CA ILE A 50 6.09 -13.62 3.16
C ILE A 50 6.31 -12.72 1.94
N VAL A 51 6.10 -11.41 2.12
CA VAL A 51 6.23 -10.40 1.07
C VAL A 51 6.94 -9.18 1.61
N TYR A 52 7.81 -8.58 0.78
CA TYR A 52 8.40 -7.29 1.11
C TYR A 52 7.57 -6.18 0.48
N GLY A 53 7.12 -5.23 1.29
CA GLY A 53 6.28 -4.17 0.77
C GLY A 53 5.79 -3.18 1.80
N ARG A 54 4.87 -2.33 1.36
CA ARG A 54 4.18 -1.36 2.22
C ARG A 54 2.73 -1.23 1.80
N PHE A 55 1.86 -1.00 2.77
CA PHE A 55 0.46 -0.69 2.54
C PHE A 55 -0.03 0.24 3.65
N ARG A 56 -1.13 0.95 3.39
CA ARG A 56 -1.88 1.69 4.40
C ARG A 56 -3.19 0.97 4.66
N ILE A 57 -3.65 1.12 5.88
CA ILE A 57 -4.93 0.62 6.35
C ILE A 57 -5.81 1.82 6.70
N SER A 58 -7.05 1.76 6.25
CA SER A 58 -8.12 2.65 6.65
C SER A 58 -9.25 1.78 7.18
N ASN A 59 -9.74 2.04 8.37
CA ASN A 59 -10.85 1.28 8.95
C ASN A 59 -12.14 2.10 8.92
N ASP A 60 -13.24 1.39 8.76
CA ASP A 60 -14.61 1.88 8.98
C ASP A 60 -15.27 0.98 10.05
N THR A 61 -16.56 1.15 10.29
CA THR A 61 -17.32 0.43 11.32
C THR A 61 -17.36 -1.08 11.07
N TYR A 62 -17.29 -1.52 9.81
CA TYR A 62 -17.46 -2.93 9.43
C TYR A 62 -16.25 -3.53 8.71
N PHE A 63 -15.42 -2.69 8.05
CA PHE A 63 -14.38 -3.14 7.14
C PHE A 63 -13.05 -2.43 7.42
N VAL A 64 -11.95 -3.14 7.16
CA VAL A 64 -10.62 -2.57 6.97
C VAL A 64 -10.31 -2.59 5.49
N TYR A 65 -9.95 -1.42 4.98
CA TYR A 65 -9.54 -1.17 3.62
C TYR A 65 -8.04 -1.07 3.55
N PHE A 66 -7.45 -1.87 2.67
CA PHE A 66 -6.05 -1.74 2.32
C PHE A 66 -5.95 -0.75 1.17
N SER A 67 -4.89 0.05 1.13
CA SER A 67 -4.70 1.12 0.12
C SER A 67 -4.62 0.63 -1.34
N CYS A 68 -4.64 -0.68 -1.58
CA CYS A 68 -4.79 -1.29 -2.90
C CYS A 68 -6.24 -1.58 -3.31
N GLY A 69 -7.23 -1.16 -2.49
CA GLY A 69 -8.65 -1.39 -2.75
C GLY A 69 -9.20 -2.73 -2.22
N LEU A 70 -8.41 -3.49 -1.45
CA LEU A 70 -8.89 -4.72 -0.83
C LEU A 70 -9.68 -4.38 0.44
N GLN A 71 -10.93 -4.84 0.51
CA GLN A 71 -11.80 -4.69 1.67
C GLN A 71 -11.89 -6.01 2.44
N ILE A 72 -11.74 -5.94 3.76
CA ILE A 72 -11.73 -7.12 4.64
C ILE A 72 -12.64 -6.83 5.83
N PRO A 73 -13.59 -7.72 6.17
CA PRO A 73 -14.43 -7.53 7.36
C PRO A 73 -13.56 -7.48 8.62
N ILE A 74 -13.83 -6.53 9.53
CA ILE A 74 -13.08 -6.42 10.80
C ILE A 74 -13.12 -7.72 11.60
N GLN A 75 -14.25 -8.42 11.54
CA GLN A 75 -14.44 -9.71 12.19
C GLN A 75 -13.45 -10.78 11.72
N LYS A 76 -12.94 -10.68 10.49
CA LYS A 76 -11.95 -11.60 9.92
C LYS A 76 -10.51 -11.16 10.16
N ILE A 77 -10.25 -10.13 10.96
CA ILE A 77 -8.90 -9.66 11.24
C ILE A 77 -8.54 -10.02 12.66
N GLN A 78 -7.48 -10.81 12.82
CA GLN A 78 -6.93 -11.14 14.11
C GLN A 78 -6.01 -10.02 14.61
N VAL A 79 -4.98 -9.66 13.83
CA VAL A 79 -3.99 -8.66 14.25
C VAL A 79 -3.15 -8.14 13.08
N ILE A 80 -2.81 -6.85 13.09
CA ILE A 80 -1.88 -6.23 12.14
C ILE A 80 -0.79 -5.53 12.96
N TYR A 81 0.42 -6.08 12.99
CA TYR A 81 1.55 -5.53 13.74
C TYR A 81 2.39 -4.52 12.97
N LYS A 82 2.52 -4.74 11.65
CA LYS A 82 3.34 -3.90 10.76
C LYS A 82 2.66 -3.71 9.42
N THR A 83 2.95 -2.58 8.80
CA THR A 83 2.38 -2.19 7.50
C THR A 83 3.45 -1.92 6.44
N GLU A 84 4.73 -2.05 6.80
CA GLU A 84 5.86 -1.84 5.91
C GLU A 84 7.06 -2.76 6.20
N GLY A 85 7.91 -2.97 5.19
CA GLY A 85 9.10 -3.79 5.26
C GLY A 85 8.84 -5.25 4.89
N LYS A 86 9.46 -6.18 5.62
CA LYS A 86 9.20 -7.62 5.48
C LYS A 86 7.91 -7.95 6.24
N LEU A 87 6.86 -8.25 5.49
CA LEU A 87 5.53 -8.56 6.00
C LEU A 87 5.27 -10.05 5.88
N VAL A 88 4.79 -10.65 6.96
CA VAL A 88 4.28 -12.02 6.99
C VAL A 88 2.77 -11.95 7.03
N ILE A 89 2.14 -12.29 5.91
CA ILE A 89 0.68 -12.20 5.74
C ILE A 89 0.13 -13.62 5.79
N GLY A 90 -0.70 -13.91 6.78
CA GLY A 90 -1.24 -15.25 7.00
C GLY A 90 -2.70 -15.22 7.40
N THR A 91 -3.35 -16.37 7.29
CA THR A 91 -4.67 -16.63 7.89
C THR A 91 -4.57 -17.76 8.89
N THR A 92 -5.36 -17.70 9.95
CA THR A 92 -5.56 -18.84 10.83
C THR A 92 -6.37 -19.94 10.11
N ALA A 93 -6.41 -21.14 10.70
CA ALA A 93 -7.27 -22.23 10.20
C ALA A 93 -8.76 -21.82 10.13
N ASP A 94 -9.20 -20.92 11.03
CA ASP A 94 -10.55 -20.37 11.06
C ASP A 94 -10.76 -19.20 10.06
N GLY A 95 -9.73 -18.83 9.30
CA GLY A 95 -9.78 -17.79 8.27
C GLY A 95 -9.61 -16.35 8.78
N PHE A 96 -9.06 -16.15 9.98
CA PHE A 96 -8.72 -14.81 10.48
C PHE A 96 -7.35 -14.36 9.96
N LEU A 97 -7.30 -13.19 9.34
CA LEU A 97 -6.09 -12.58 8.81
C LEU A 97 -5.18 -12.05 9.93
N TYR A 98 -3.89 -12.33 9.85
CA TYR A 98 -2.86 -11.65 10.60
C TYR A 98 -1.75 -11.13 9.69
N VAL A 99 -1.14 -10.02 10.09
CA VAL A 99 0.03 -9.44 9.41
C VAL A 99 1.10 -9.13 10.45
N LYS A 100 2.30 -9.68 10.29
CA LYS A 100 3.45 -9.51 11.19
C LYS A 100 4.63 -8.82 10.51
#